data_AF-A0A957LBZ2-F1
#
_entry.id   AF-A0A957LBZ2-F1
#
_cell.length_a   1.000
_cell.length_b   1.000
_cell.length_c   1.000
_cell.angle_alpha   90.00
_cell.angle_beta   90.00
_cell.angle_gamma   90.00
#
_symmetry.space_group_name_H-M   'P 1'
#
loop_
_entity.id
_entity.type
_entity.pdbx_description
1 polymer ?
#
loop_
_entity_poly.entity_id
_entity_poly.type
_entity_poly.pdbx_seq_one_letter_code
_entity_poly.pdbx_strand_id
1 'polypeptide(L)'
;MMKARRWVGRGFGALLILLILLIVASALVNRTLPTASAEVERLSAAEKGRLAEFIQLRTQLGDATWSGWGTAEIPVIVYNEQYAFLIGYPNPPDGWIKVPRQELRGGPWERVSDDSFAGTPYYRQKLPPTGATPEAFTVLVGERWVTSMPTQEWMEISMANQFREELPPFLVPIFPYPIVTNLFLRGSDGYISLLAHESFHAFQGDINPERLAAAETAV
;
A
#
# COMPACT_ATOMS: atom_id res chain seq x y z
N MET A 1 47.18 27.79 17.82
CA MET A 1 46.81 27.04 16.59
C MET A 1 46.91 25.51 16.70
N MET A 2 47.93 24.91 17.34
CA MET A 2 48.09 23.44 17.40
C MET A 2 46.95 22.65 18.09
N LYS A 3 46.32 23.19 19.14
CA LYS A 3 45.22 22.50 19.85
C LYS A 3 43.95 22.35 18.98
N ALA A 4 43.59 23.39 18.22
CA ALA A 4 42.42 23.36 17.33
C ALA A 4 42.55 22.28 16.23
N ARG A 5 43.75 22.14 15.64
CA ARG A 5 44.03 21.12 14.60
C ARG A 5 43.85 19.67 15.11
N ARG A 6 44.15 19.41 16.39
CA ARG A 6 43.95 18.10 17.02
C ARG A 6 42.47 17.78 17.27
N TRP A 7 41.68 18.78 17.66
CA TRP A 7 40.23 18.63 17.85
C TRP A 7 39.50 18.43 16.53
N VAL A 8 39.89 19.15 15.49
CA VAL A 8 39.37 18.96 14.13
C VAL A 8 39.68 17.54 13.63
N GLY A 9 40.92 17.06 13.77
CA GLY A 9 41.28 15.69 13.37
C GLY A 9 40.54 14.59 14.14
N ARG A 10 40.34 14.77 15.46
CA ARG A 10 39.54 13.85 16.29
C ARG A 10 38.06 13.87 15.90
N GLY A 11 37.53 15.04 15.59
CA GLY A 11 36.15 15.20 15.10
C GLY A 11 35.93 14.45 13.78
N PHE A 12 36.83 14.62 12.81
CA PHE A 12 36.77 13.86 11.55
C PHE A 12 36.90 12.35 11.77
N GLY A 13 37.82 11.91 12.63
CA GLY A 13 37.97 10.49 12.95
C GLY A 13 36.71 9.89 13.58
N ALA A 14 36.10 10.59 14.54
CA ALA A 14 34.86 10.16 15.17
C ALA A 14 33.70 10.09 14.16
N LEU A 15 33.57 11.09 13.27
CA LEU A 15 32.56 11.10 12.21
C LEU A 15 32.74 9.93 11.24
N LEU A 16 33.97 9.65 10.82
CA LEU A 16 34.26 8.53 9.93
C LEU A 16 33.88 7.19 10.57
N ILE A 17 34.22 6.98 11.84
CA ILE A 17 33.83 5.78 12.60
C ILE A 17 32.30 5.67 12.65
N LEU A 18 31.60 6.77 12.95
CA LEU A 18 30.14 6.80 12.98
C LEU A 18 29.54 6.42 11.62
N LEU A 19 30.05 6.96 10.52
CA LEU A 19 29.58 6.64 9.17
C LEU A 19 29.78 5.16 8.84
N ILE A 20 30.94 4.59 9.19
CA ILE A 20 31.22 3.16 8.98
C ILE A 20 30.23 2.32 9.81
N LEU A 21 29.99 2.68 11.07
CA LEU A 21 29.03 1.98 11.93
C LEU A 21 27.61 2.03 11.37
N LEU A 22 27.18 3.18 10.83
CA LEU A 22 25.87 3.32 10.19
C LEU A 22 25.75 2.48 8.92
N ILE A 23 26.80 2.42 8.10
CA ILE A 23 26.85 1.56 6.91
C ILE A 23 26.73 0.09 7.29
N VAL A 24 27.51 -0.36 8.29
CA VAL A 24 27.46 -1.74 8.78
C VAL A 24 26.09 -2.06 9.37
N ALA A 25 25.52 -1.15 10.16
CA ALA A 25 24.18 -1.32 10.72
C ALA A 25 23.11 -1.44 9.62
N SER A 26 23.15 -0.56 8.61
CA SER A 26 22.21 -0.62 7.48
C SER A 26 22.35 -1.94 6.72
N ALA A 27 23.57 -2.41 6.47
CA ALA A 27 23.81 -3.68 5.81
C ALA A 27 23.29 -4.89 6.59
N LEU A 28 23.41 -4.86 7.92
CA LEU A 28 22.87 -5.91 8.79
C LEU A 28 21.33 -5.90 8.79
N VAL A 29 20.71 -4.73 8.88
CA VAL A 29 19.23 -4.60 8.80
C VAL A 29 18.72 -5.07 7.44
N ASN A 30 19.40 -4.71 6.36
CA ASN A 30 18.99 -5.08 5.00
C ASN A 30 18.94 -6.60 4.77
N ARG A 31 19.74 -7.38 5.51
CA ARG A 31 19.74 -8.84 5.44
C ARG A 31 18.51 -9.49 6.05
N THR A 32 17.81 -8.79 6.93
CA THR A 32 16.63 -9.30 7.62
C THR A 32 15.33 -8.71 7.10
N LEU A 33 15.38 -7.93 6.00
CA LEU A 33 14.17 -7.34 5.43
C LEU A 33 13.29 -8.41 4.79
N PRO A 34 11.97 -8.35 5.01
CA PRO A 34 11.04 -9.26 4.34
C PRO A 34 11.08 -9.03 2.83
N THR A 35 10.96 -10.13 2.09
CA THR A 35 10.84 -10.13 0.62
C THR A 35 9.47 -10.60 0.15
N ALA A 36 8.62 -11.03 1.09
CA ALA A 36 7.27 -11.53 0.91
C ALA A 36 6.47 -11.20 2.18
N SER A 37 5.16 -11.08 2.05
CA SER A 37 4.26 -10.81 3.17
C SER A 37 4.25 -11.98 4.15
N ALA A 38 4.15 -11.69 5.45
CA ALA A 38 4.09 -12.74 6.47
C ALA A 38 2.83 -13.61 6.33
N GLU A 39 1.71 -12.98 5.97
CA GLU A 39 0.43 -13.64 5.69
C GLU A 39 0.01 -13.39 4.24
N VAL A 40 0.27 -14.37 3.38
CA VAL A 40 0.02 -14.24 1.94
C VAL A 40 -1.42 -14.55 1.55
N GLU A 41 -2.02 -15.52 2.24
CA GLU A 41 -3.31 -16.09 1.86
C GLU A 41 -4.52 -15.46 2.56
N ARG A 42 -4.26 -14.59 3.55
CA ARG A 42 -5.27 -13.97 4.42
C ARG A 42 -4.82 -12.55 4.77
N LEU A 43 -5.77 -11.75 5.27
CA LEU A 43 -5.44 -10.44 5.81
C LEU A 43 -4.84 -10.60 7.20
N SER A 44 -3.63 -10.09 7.40
CA SER A 44 -3.00 -10.09 8.71
C SER A 44 -3.80 -9.26 9.72
N ALA A 45 -3.61 -9.54 11.01
CA ALA A 45 -4.27 -8.79 12.06
C ALA A 45 -3.97 -7.28 12.00
N ALA A 46 -2.74 -6.91 11.65
CA ALA A 46 -2.33 -5.52 11.48
C ALA A 46 -3.07 -4.87 10.30
N GLU A 47 -3.20 -5.57 9.18
CA GLU A 47 -3.90 -5.06 8.00
C GLU A 47 -5.40 -4.88 8.27
N LYS A 48 -6.04 -5.83 8.95
CA LYS A 48 -7.43 -5.66 9.41
C LYS A 48 -7.58 -4.47 10.34
N GLY A 49 -6.64 -4.24 11.25
CA GLY A 49 -6.65 -3.07 12.13
C GLY A 49 -6.63 -1.75 11.35
N ARG A 50 -5.77 -1.64 10.33
CA ARG A 50 -5.69 -0.45 9.47
C ARG A 50 -6.96 -0.24 8.65
N LEU A 51 -7.51 -1.31 8.07
CA LEU A 51 -8.76 -1.24 7.33
C LEU A 51 -9.94 -0.83 8.22
N ALA A 52 -10.00 -1.33 9.46
CA ALA A 52 -11.02 -0.93 10.43
C ALA A 52 -10.90 0.56 10.80
N GLU A 53 -9.69 1.03 11.07
CA GLU A 53 -9.44 2.44 11.36
C GLU A 53 -9.75 3.35 10.17
N PHE A 54 -9.36 2.95 8.96
CA PHE A 54 -9.72 3.63 7.72
C PHE A 54 -11.24 3.79 7.59
N ILE A 55 -12.00 2.70 7.75
CA ILE A 55 -13.47 2.74 7.66
C ILE A 55 -14.04 3.66 8.73
N GLN A 56 -13.56 3.55 9.97
CA GLN A 56 -13.99 4.39 11.09
C GLN A 56 -13.75 5.89 10.81
N LEU A 57 -12.54 6.25 10.40
CA LEU A 57 -12.19 7.64 10.09
C LEU A 57 -12.99 8.19 8.91
N ARG A 58 -13.17 7.39 7.85
CA ARG A 58 -14.02 7.79 6.71
C ARG A 58 -15.44 8.04 7.16
N THR A 59 -16.03 7.17 7.98
CA THR A 59 -17.39 7.38 8.50
C THR A 59 -17.51 8.60 9.40
N GLN A 60 -16.51 8.89 10.24
CA GLN A 60 -16.57 10.03 11.16
C GLN A 60 -16.26 11.38 10.50
N LEU A 61 -15.34 11.42 9.55
CA LEU A 61 -14.78 12.66 8.98
C LEU A 61 -15.12 12.87 7.51
N GLY A 62 -15.64 11.84 6.83
CA GLY A 62 -15.88 11.85 5.39
C GLY A 62 -16.84 12.96 4.97
N ASP A 63 -17.98 13.11 5.65
CA ASP A 63 -18.98 14.14 5.31
C ASP A 63 -18.52 15.56 5.63
N ALA A 64 -17.63 15.72 6.61
CA ALA A 64 -16.98 17.00 6.89
C ALA A 64 -15.97 17.39 5.81
N THR A 65 -15.44 16.41 5.07
CA THR A 65 -14.51 16.59 3.95
C THR A 65 -15.28 16.77 2.64
N TRP A 66 -16.25 15.90 2.36
CA TRP A 66 -17.11 15.95 1.20
C TRP A 66 -18.46 15.30 1.49
N SER A 67 -19.55 16.03 1.26
CA SER A 67 -20.91 15.59 1.58
C SER A 67 -21.25 14.24 0.94
N GLY A 68 -21.64 13.26 1.75
CA GLY A 68 -22.08 11.93 1.34
C GLY A 68 -20.95 10.89 1.28
N TRP A 69 -19.68 11.30 1.33
CA TRP A 69 -18.55 10.38 1.27
C TRP A 69 -18.43 9.51 2.54
N GLY A 70 -18.78 10.05 3.71
CA GLY A 70 -18.69 9.31 4.97
C GLY A 70 -19.71 8.17 5.07
N THR A 71 -20.85 8.31 4.42
CA THR A 71 -21.93 7.32 4.40
C THR A 71 -21.95 6.41 3.18
N ALA A 72 -21.11 6.69 2.16
CA ALA A 72 -21.10 5.89 0.94
C ALA A 72 -20.68 4.43 1.21
N GLU A 73 -21.36 3.47 0.59
CA GLU A 73 -21.00 2.05 0.66
C GLU A 73 -19.92 1.72 -0.37
N ILE A 74 -18.66 1.99 -0.01
CA ILE A 74 -17.51 1.77 -0.89
C ILE A 74 -16.76 0.51 -0.45
N PRO A 75 -16.82 -0.60 -1.21
CA PRO A 75 -16.00 -1.78 -0.93
C PRO A 75 -14.51 -1.47 -1.08
N VAL A 76 -13.67 -2.32 -0.51
CA VAL A 76 -12.22 -2.16 -0.56
C VAL A 76 -11.58 -3.46 -1.04
N ILE A 77 -10.71 -3.33 -2.03
CA ILE A 77 -9.71 -4.32 -2.39
C ILE A 77 -8.39 -3.91 -1.77
N VAL A 78 -7.76 -4.80 -1.01
CA VAL A 78 -6.33 -4.72 -0.76
C VAL A 78 -5.62 -5.92 -1.34
N TYR A 79 -4.38 -5.79 -1.77
CA TYR A 79 -3.65 -6.90 -2.37
C TYR A 79 -2.20 -7.00 -1.90
N ASN A 80 -1.67 -8.21 -1.91
CA ASN A 80 -0.26 -8.48 -1.67
C ASN A 80 0.39 -9.06 -2.95
N GLU A 81 1.51 -9.75 -2.82
CA GLU A 81 2.23 -10.33 -3.96
C GLU A 81 1.45 -11.42 -4.71
N GLN A 82 0.44 -12.05 -4.12
CA GLN A 82 -0.22 -13.21 -4.69
C GLN A 82 -1.74 -13.16 -4.68
N TYR A 83 -2.36 -12.41 -3.77
CA TYR A 83 -3.81 -12.36 -3.63
C TYR A 83 -4.33 -10.93 -3.57
N ALA A 84 -5.50 -10.73 -4.17
CA ALA A 84 -6.36 -9.59 -3.88
C ALA A 84 -7.45 -10.02 -2.90
N PHE A 85 -7.77 -9.17 -1.94
CA PHE A 85 -8.75 -9.38 -0.88
C PHE A 85 -9.84 -8.32 -0.97
N LEU A 86 -11.09 -8.74 -1.13
CA LEU A 86 -12.26 -7.86 -1.25
C LEU A 86 -13.09 -7.91 0.03
N ILE A 87 -13.24 -6.75 0.68
CA ILE A 87 -14.09 -6.54 1.85
C ILE A 87 -15.27 -5.62 1.50
N GLY A 88 -16.39 -5.77 2.22
CA GLY A 88 -17.56 -4.89 2.08
C GLY A 88 -18.40 -5.13 0.83
N TYR A 89 -18.24 -6.27 0.15
CA TYR A 89 -19.04 -6.64 -1.03
C TYR A 89 -19.68 -8.02 -0.84
N PRO A 90 -20.99 -8.11 -0.60
CA PRO A 90 -21.67 -9.40 -0.51
C PRO A 90 -21.83 -10.02 -1.91
N ASN A 91 -21.43 -11.29 -2.08
CA ASN A 91 -21.55 -12.06 -3.32
C ASN A 91 -21.00 -11.32 -4.57
N PRO A 92 -19.70 -11.00 -4.59
CA PRO A 92 -19.11 -10.20 -5.65
C PRO A 92 -19.10 -10.94 -6.99
N PRO A 93 -19.42 -10.27 -8.11
CA PRO A 93 -19.14 -10.79 -9.45
C PRO A 93 -17.64 -11.00 -9.69
N ASP A 94 -17.30 -11.92 -10.59
CA ASP A 94 -15.93 -12.28 -10.89
C ASP A 94 -15.08 -11.09 -11.35
N GLY A 95 -13.83 -11.07 -10.90
CA GLY A 95 -12.80 -10.13 -11.36
C GLY A 95 -13.02 -8.69 -10.89
N TRP A 96 -12.27 -7.80 -11.54
CA TRP A 96 -12.37 -6.35 -11.42
C TRP A 96 -12.12 -5.72 -12.78
N ILE A 97 -12.69 -4.54 -13.02
CA ILE A 97 -12.53 -3.79 -14.26
C ILE A 97 -11.66 -2.57 -13.95
N LYS A 98 -10.56 -2.45 -14.69
CA LYS A 98 -9.70 -1.27 -14.63
C LYS A 98 -10.40 -0.09 -15.29
N VAL A 99 -10.51 1.02 -14.59
CA VAL A 99 -11.00 2.28 -15.12
C VAL A 99 -9.84 3.23 -15.48
N PRO A 100 -10.01 4.14 -16.45
CA PRO A 100 -11.12 4.24 -17.40
C PRO A 100 -11.05 3.26 -18.57
N ARG A 101 -10.01 2.40 -18.64
CA ARG A 101 -9.71 1.56 -19.81
C ARG A 101 -10.70 0.41 -20.06
N GLN A 102 -11.60 0.14 -19.12
CA GLN A 102 -12.62 -0.92 -19.17
C GLN A 102 -12.02 -2.32 -19.41
N GLU A 103 -10.84 -2.59 -18.86
CA GLU A 103 -10.16 -3.87 -18.98
C GLU A 103 -10.56 -4.79 -17.82
N LEU A 104 -11.28 -5.87 -18.12
CA LEU A 104 -11.59 -6.91 -17.13
C LEU A 104 -10.34 -7.72 -16.79
N ARG A 105 -10.06 -7.84 -15.49
CA ARG A 105 -8.92 -8.57 -14.92
C ARG A 105 -9.37 -9.44 -13.75
N GLY A 106 -8.50 -10.35 -13.34
CA GLY A 106 -8.78 -11.30 -12.27
C GLY A 106 -9.69 -12.45 -12.73
N GLY A 107 -10.27 -13.13 -11.74
CA GLY A 107 -11.16 -14.27 -11.89
C GLY A 107 -12.12 -14.37 -10.70
N PRO A 108 -12.64 -15.58 -10.42
CA PRO A 108 -13.65 -15.77 -9.38
C PRO A 108 -13.15 -15.41 -7.98
N TRP A 109 -14.05 -14.82 -7.19
CA TRP A 109 -13.82 -14.51 -5.79
C TRP A 109 -14.15 -15.70 -4.89
N GLU A 110 -13.17 -16.14 -4.10
CA GLU A 110 -13.31 -17.20 -3.12
C GLU A 110 -13.53 -16.62 -1.74
N ARG A 111 -14.59 -17.06 -1.04
CA ARG A 111 -14.77 -16.69 0.36
C ARG A 111 -13.63 -17.27 1.21
N VAL A 112 -13.06 -16.46 2.10
CA VAL A 112 -12.11 -16.97 3.11
C VAL A 112 -12.90 -17.63 4.23
N SER A 113 -12.84 -18.96 4.34
CA SER A 113 -13.73 -19.76 5.19
C SER A 113 -13.47 -19.66 6.70
N ASP A 114 -12.20 -19.54 7.09
CA ASP A 114 -11.78 -19.63 8.51
C ASP A 114 -11.41 -18.26 9.09
N ASP A 115 -11.82 -17.19 8.42
CA ASP A 115 -11.44 -15.84 8.79
C ASP A 115 -12.55 -14.85 8.43
N SER A 116 -12.56 -13.71 9.10
CA SER A 116 -13.53 -12.65 8.87
C SER A 116 -12.91 -11.28 9.08
N PHE A 117 -13.57 -10.27 8.51
CA PHE A 117 -13.27 -8.87 8.77
C PHE A 117 -14.46 -8.26 9.51
N ALA A 118 -14.25 -7.81 10.75
CA ALA A 118 -15.31 -7.28 11.62
C ALA A 118 -16.55 -8.20 11.72
N GLY A 119 -16.33 -9.52 11.83
CA GLY A 119 -17.41 -10.52 11.89
C GLY A 119 -18.12 -10.80 10.56
N THR A 120 -17.71 -10.15 9.48
CA THR A 120 -18.29 -10.28 8.14
C THR A 120 -17.36 -11.10 7.25
N PRO A 121 -17.87 -11.99 6.37
CA PRO A 121 -17.02 -12.67 5.40
C PRO A 121 -16.35 -11.67 4.46
N TYR A 122 -15.15 -12.02 4.02
CA TYR A 122 -14.46 -11.34 2.93
C TYR A 122 -13.99 -12.37 1.91
N TYR A 123 -13.63 -11.88 0.73
CA TYR A 123 -13.27 -12.71 -0.40
C TYR A 123 -11.82 -12.51 -0.76
N ARG A 124 -11.22 -13.51 -1.40
CA ARG A 124 -9.90 -13.43 -2.00
C ARG A 124 -9.94 -13.99 -3.41
N GLN A 125 -9.01 -13.56 -4.24
CA GLN A 125 -8.70 -14.25 -5.47
C GLN A 125 -7.20 -14.19 -5.71
N LYS A 126 -6.66 -15.22 -6.36
CA LYS A 126 -5.26 -15.24 -6.73
C LYS A 126 -5.02 -14.23 -7.86
N LEU A 127 -3.96 -13.44 -7.74
CA LEU A 127 -3.55 -12.52 -8.79
C LEU A 127 -3.14 -13.30 -10.05
N PRO A 128 -3.48 -12.82 -11.26
CA PRO A 128 -3.09 -13.44 -12.50
C PRO A 128 -1.58 -13.65 -12.63
N PRO A 129 -1.11 -14.75 -13.26
CA PRO A 129 0.33 -15.00 -13.48
C PRO A 129 1.04 -13.92 -14.31
N THR A 130 0.28 -13.07 -15.01
CA THR A 130 0.80 -11.92 -15.76
C THR A 130 1.36 -10.83 -14.86
N GLY A 131 1.14 -10.89 -13.54
CA GLY A 131 1.51 -9.85 -12.59
C GLY A 131 0.52 -8.68 -12.56
N ALA A 132 -0.62 -8.80 -13.25
CA ALA A 132 -1.67 -7.78 -13.22
C ALA A 132 -2.27 -7.68 -11.81
N THR A 133 -2.32 -6.46 -11.27
CA THR A 133 -2.96 -6.16 -10.00
C THR A 133 -4.18 -5.26 -10.20
N PRO A 134 -5.00 -5.08 -9.16
CA PRO A 134 -5.98 -3.99 -9.08
C PRO A 134 -5.37 -2.59 -9.15
N GLU A 135 -4.05 -2.46 -8.95
CA GLU A 135 -3.30 -1.19 -8.88
C GLU A 135 -3.73 -0.32 -7.68
N ALA A 136 -2.89 0.64 -7.30
CA ALA A 136 -3.21 1.63 -6.26
C ALA A 136 -4.11 2.73 -6.86
N PHE A 137 -5.30 2.34 -7.29
CA PHE A 137 -6.31 3.21 -7.87
C PHE A 137 -7.70 2.58 -7.78
N THR A 138 -8.76 3.36 -7.88
CA THR A 138 -10.13 2.82 -7.90
C THR A 138 -10.40 1.89 -9.10
N VAL A 139 -11.22 0.87 -8.87
CA VAL A 139 -11.65 -0.11 -9.89
C VAL A 139 -13.15 -0.37 -9.78
N LEU A 140 -13.73 -1.09 -10.75
CA LEU A 140 -15.10 -1.60 -10.66
C LEU A 140 -15.09 -3.10 -10.34
N VAL A 141 -16.01 -3.56 -9.48
CA VAL A 141 -16.35 -4.98 -9.32
C VAL A 141 -17.84 -5.13 -9.62
N GLY A 142 -18.16 -5.75 -10.75
CA GLY A 142 -19.50 -5.61 -11.34
C GLY A 142 -19.80 -4.14 -11.62
N GLU A 143 -20.85 -3.62 -10.97
CA GLU A 143 -21.30 -2.23 -11.13
C GLU A 143 -20.84 -1.29 -10.00
N ARG A 144 -20.16 -1.80 -8.97
CA ARG A 144 -19.75 -0.97 -7.81
C ARG A 144 -18.32 -0.47 -7.98
N TRP A 145 -18.12 0.80 -7.64
CA TRP A 145 -16.80 1.39 -7.47
C TRP A 145 -16.15 0.90 -6.18
N VAL A 146 -14.90 0.48 -6.30
CA VAL A 146 -14.15 -0.20 -5.25
C VAL A 146 -12.81 0.49 -5.07
N THR A 147 -12.50 0.83 -3.81
CA THR A 147 -11.18 1.33 -3.43
C THR A 147 -10.16 0.24 -3.66
N SER A 148 -8.99 0.51 -4.24
CA SER A 148 -7.93 -0.49 -4.33
C SER A 148 -6.56 0.04 -3.95
N MET A 149 -5.82 -0.76 -3.19
CA MET A 149 -4.47 -0.43 -2.69
C MET A 149 -3.67 -1.71 -2.40
N PRO A 150 -2.34 -1.72 -2.51
CA PRO A 150 -1.54 -2.73 -1.83
C PRO A 150 -1.83 -2.77 -0.31
N THR A 151 -1.66 -3.93 0.33
CA THR A 151 -1.50 -3.98 1.80
C THR A 151 -0.28 -3.16 2.21
N GLN A 152 -0.26 -2.60 3.43
CA GLN A 152 0.87 -1.76 3.83
C GLN A 152 2.20 -2.53 3.78
N GLU A 153 2.21 -3.78 4.24
CA GLU A 153 3.41 -4.63 4.23
C GLU A 153 3.90 -4.87 2.80
N TRP A 154 3.00 -5.20 1.88
CA TRP A 154 3.39 -5.39 0.49
C TRP A 154 3.87 -4.09 -0.17
N MET A 155 3.32 -2.94 0.21
CA MET A 155 3.79 -1.65 -0.27
C MET A 155 5.22 -1.34 0.21
N GLU A 156 5.54 -1.64 1.47
CA GLU A 156 6.89 -1.51 2.03
C GLU A 156 7.88 -2.42 1.29
N ILE A 157 7.51 -3.69 1.05
CA ILE A 157 8.33 -4.69 0.38
C ILE A 157 8.54 -4.32 -1.10
N SER A 158 7.45 -4.04 -1.82
CA SER A 158 7.50 -3.73 -3.25
C SER A 158 8.28 -2.45 -3.53
N MET A 159 8.15 -1.42 -2.72
CA MET A 159 8.95 -0.20 -2.85
C MET A 159 10.44 -0.45 -2.56
N ALA A 160 10.76 -1.24 -1.53
CA ALA A 160 12.15 -1.62 -1.26
C ALA A 160 12.75 -2.41 -2.45
N ASN A 161 11.95 -3.28 -3.09
CA ASN A 161 12.36 -4.00 -4.29
C ASN A 161 12.59 -3.07 -5.48
N GLN A 162 11.70 -2.10 -5.73
CA GLN A 162 11.90 -1.10 -6.79
C GLN A 162 13.22 -0.34 -6.59
N PHE A 163 13.52 0.12 -5.37
CA PHE A 163 14.81 0.75 -5.10
C PHE A 163 16.00 -0.21 -5.31
N ARG A 164 15.88 -1.49 -4.97
CA ARG A 164 16.95 -2.48 -5.22
C ARG A 164 17.25 -2.63 -6.71
N GLU A 165 16.22 -2.58 -7.54
CA GLU A 165 16.32 -2.74 -9.00
C GLU A 165 16.96 -1.50 -9.66
N GLU A 166 16.73 -0.31 -9.12
CA GLU A 166 17.24 0.96 -9.68
C GLU A 166 18.63 1.36 -9.14
N LEU A 167 19.02 0.86 -7.96
CA LEU A 167 20.29 1.25 -7.34
C LEU A 167 21.50 0.55 -7.99
N PRO A 168 22.64 1.26 -8.13
CA PRO A 168 23.91 0.63 -8.46
C PRO A 168 24.24 -0.53 -7.49
N PRO A 169 24.78 -1.66 -7.98
CA PRO A 169 24.97 -2.87 -7.16
C PRO A 169 25.76 -2.67 -5.87
N PHE A 170 26.69 -1.70 -5.83
CA PHE A 170 27.49 -1.40 -4.64
C PHE A 170 26.71 -0.62 -3.55
N LEU A 171 25.59 0.02 -3.89
CA LEU A 171 24.72 0.72 -2.95
C LEU A 171 23.63 -0.18 -2.37
N VAL A 172 23.14 -1.15 -3.14
CA VAL A 172 22.09 -2.10 -2.73
C VAL A 172 22.28 -2.67 -1.31
N PRO A 173 23.46 -3.19 -0.91
CA PRO A 173 23.60 -3.76 0.42
C PRO A 173 23.53 -2.73 1.56
N ILE A 174 23.84 -1.45 1.30
CA ILE A 174 24.01 -0.43 2.35
C ILE A 174 22.94 0.67 2.32
N PHE A 175 22.03 0.63 1.35
CA PHE A 175 20.96 1.61 1.22
C PHE A 175 19.95 1.45 2.37
N PRO A 176 19.53 2.53 3.05
CA PRO A 176 18.68 2.42 4.25
C PRO A 176 17.21 2.24 3.89
N TYR A 177 16.84 1.09 3.30
CA TYR A 177 15.47 0.84 2.80
C TYR A 177 14.37 1.17 3.83
N PRO A 178 14.42 0.73 5.10
CA PRO A 178 13.33 1.00 6.05
C PRO A 178 13.10 2.47 6.33
N ILE A 179 14.17 3.28 6.34
CA ILE A 179 14.08 4.72 6.57
C ILE A 179 13.43 5.36 5.35
N VAL A 180 13.88 4.99 4.16
CA VAL A 180 13.37 5.55 2.91
C VAL A 180 11.92 5.15 2.69
N THR A 181 11.56 3.87 2.84
CA THR A 181 10.17 3.42 2.69
C THR A 181 9.25 4.07 3.73
N ASN A 182 9.70 4.20 4.98
CA ASN A 182 8.93 4.89 6.02
C ASN A 182 8.78 6.39 5.75
N LEU A 183 9.77 7.05 5.14
CA LEU A 183 9.66 8.46 4.75
C LEU A 183 8.51 8.70 3.76
N PHE A 184 8.30 7.76 2.83
CA PHE A 184 7.21 7.83 1.85
C PHE A 184 5.87 7.39 2.44
N LEU A 185 5.81 6.27 3.17
CA LEU A 185 4.55 5.70 3.66
C LEU A 185 4.06 6.28 4.97
N ARG A 186 4.97 6.85 5.79
CA ARG A 186 4.68 7.44 7.10
C ARG A 186 3.91 6.50 8.04
N GLY A 187 4.20 5.19 7.95
CA GLY A 187 3.56 4.16 8.76
C GLY A 187 2.06 4.00 8.49
N SER A 188 1.32 3.56 9.51
CA SER A 188 -0.11 3.30 9.38
C SER A 188 -0.93 4.55 9.07
N ASP A 189 -0.59 5.72 9.63
CA ASP A 189 -1.37 6.94 9.42
C ASP A 189 -1.30 7.41 7.96
N GLY A 190 -0.10 7.37 7.37
CA GLY A 190 0.08 7.68 5.96
C GLY A 190 -0.58 6.63 5.06
N TYR A 191 -0.48 5.36 5.40
CA TYR A 191 -1.19 4.28 4.69
C TYR A 191 -2.71 4.47 4.70
N ILE A 192 -3.30 4.74 5.87
CA ILE A 192 -4.74 4.96 6.02
C ILE A 192 -5.17 6.22 5.25
N SER A 193 -4.34 7.27 5.25
CA SER A 193 -4.58 8.48 4.45
C SER A 193 -4.58 8.19 2.95
N LEU A 194 -3.68 7.31 2.48
CA LEU A 194 -3.65 6.86 1.08
C LEU A 194 -4.89 6.00 0.75
N LEU A 195 -5.30 5.09 1.63
CA LEU A 195 -6.57 4.35 1.46
C LEU A 195 -7.78 5.30 1.35
N ALA A 196 -7.81 6.33 2.19
CA ALA A 196 -8.83 7.38 2.10
C ALA A 196 -8.77 8.14 0.78
N HIS A 197 -7.58 8.44 0.27
CA HIS A 197 -7.41 9.06 -1.06
C HIS A 197 -8.04 8.20 -2.17
N GLU A 198 -7.70 6.91 -2.23
CA GLU A 198 -8.26 6.02 -3.25
C GLU A 198 -9.76 5.77 -3.06
N SER A 199 -10.23 5.75 -1.82
CA SER A 199 -11.66 5.66 -1.52
C SER A 199 -12.43 6.89 -2.00
N PHE A 200 -11.80 8.06 -1.95
CA PHE A 200 -12.39 9.25 -2.50
C PHE A 200 -12.45 9.20 -4.03
N HIS A 201 -11.47 8.60 -4.72
CA HIS A 201 -11.57 8.33 -6.16
C HIS A 201 -12.72 7.37 -6.49
N ALA A 202 -12.93 6.33 -5.69
CA ALA A 202 -14.09 5.44 -5.85
C ALA A 202 -15.42 6.19 -5.69
N PHE A 203 -15.52 7.06 -4.69
CA PHE A 203 -16.68 7.93 -4.50
C PHE A 203 -16.91 8.89 -5.69
N GLN A 204 -15.84 9.49 -6.21
CA GLN A 204 -15.91 10.36 -7.40
C GLN A 204 -16.39 9.59 -8.63
N GLY A 205 -15.93 8.35 -8.81
CA GLY A 205 -16.39 7.47 -9.87
C GLY A 205 -17.89 7.19 -9.77
N ASP A 206 -18.41 7.00 -8.56
CA ASP A 206 -19.83 6.75 -8.32
C ASP A 206 -20.70 7.98 -8.67
N ILE A 207 -20.29 9.18 -8.24
CA ILE A 207 -21.09 10.39 -8.44
C ILE A 207 -20.92 11.03 -9.83
N ASN A 208 -19.76 10.86 -10.47
CA ASN A 208 -19.44 11.48 -11.76
C ASN A 208 -18.38 10.68 -12.55
N PRO A 209 -18.74 9.52 -13.10
CA PRO A 209 -17.80 8.61 -13.76
C PRO A 209 -17.16 9.23 -15.01
N GLU A 210 -17.91 10.02 -15.77
CA GLU A 210 -17.40 10.69 -16.98
C GLU A 210 -16.30 11.69 -16.66
N ARG A 211 -16.45 12.47 -15.59
CA ARG A 211 -15.44 13.44 -15.18
C ARG A 211 -14.18 12.77 -14.66
N LEU A 212 -14.31 11.67 -13.91
CA LEU A 212 -13.16 10.88 -13.46
C LEU A 212 -12.41 10.30 -14.67
N ALA A 213 -13.13 9.71 -15.63
CA ALA A 213 -12.51 9.18 -16.84
C ALA A 213 -11.82 10.26 -17.68
N ALA A 214 -12.45 11.43 -17.84
CA ALA A 214 -11.85 12.56 -18.54
C ALA A 214 -10.55 13.01 -17.89
N ALA A 215 -10.49 13.10 -16.55
CA ALA A 215 -9.30 13.49 -15.81
C ALA A 215 -8.13 12.50 -16.02
N GLU A 216 -8.41 11.20 -16.00
CA GLU A 216 -7.42 10.14 -16.22
C GLU A 216 -6.88 10.10 -17.67
N THR A 217 -7.64 10.60 -18.63
CA THR A 217 -7.24 10.64 -20.05
C THR A 217 -6.61 11.95 -20.50
N ALA A 218 -6.59 12.98 -19.64
CA ALA A 218 -6.12 14.32 -19.98
C ALA A 218 -4.58 14.49 -19.96
N VAL A 219 -3.83 13.38 -19.85
CA VAL A 219 -2.36 13.33 -19.72
C VAL A 219 -1.69 13.08 -21.06
#